data_AF-A0A9W7FDT7-F1
#
_entry.id   AF-A0A9W7FDT7-F1
#
_cell.length_a   1.000
_cell.length_b   1.000
_cell.length_c   1.000
_cell.angle_alpha   90.00
_cell.angle_beta   90.00
_cell.angle_gamma   90.00
#
_symmetry.space_group_name_H-M   'P 1'
#
loop_
_entity.id
_entity.type
_entity.pdbx_description
1 polymer ?
#
loop_
_entity_poly.entity_id
_entity_poly.type
_entity_poly.pdbx_seq_one_letter_code
_entity_poly.pdbx_strand_id
1 'polypeptide(L)'
;MNSSFVLLFLLPLFFGLALAKRKDEPSPTYTSSLPLSPSSFAFSRGQMGSDVTVDLWIDLACSDCMNGWPVINDVWEAYGDKVKFNYR
;
A
#
# COMPACT_ATOMS: atom_id res chain seq x y z
N MET A 1 49.19 -37.65 -5.76
CA MET A 1 48.92 -37.27 -4.36
C MET A 1 47.96 -36.09 -4.43
N ASN A 2 46.66 -36.39 -4.31
CA ASN A 2 45.63 -35.67 -5.07
C ASN A 2 44.95 -34.60 -4.22
N SER A 3 45.10 -33.34 -4.63
CA SER A 3 44.57 -32.10 -4.05
C SER A 3 43.03 -31.98 -4.00
N SER A 4 42.28 -33.06 -4.23
CA SER A 4 40.82 -33.01 -4.39
C SER A 4 40.02 -33.19 -3.08
N PHE A 5 40.64 -33.61 -1.98
CA PHE A 5 39.89 -33.89 -0.74
C PHE A 5 39.71 -32.67 0.19
N VAL A 6 40.50 -31.60 0.03
CA VAL A 6 40.46 -30.42 0.93
C VAL A 6 39.29 -29.48 0.61
N LEU A 7 38.82 -29.45 -0.64
CA LEU A 7 37.74 -28.55 -1.10
C LEU A 7 36.34 -28.98 -0.63
N LEU A 8 36.12 -30.26 -0.33
CA LEU A 8 34.80 -30.79 0.05
C LEU A 8 34.39 -30.47 1.50
N PHE A 9 35.34 -30.15 2.37
CA PHE A 9 35.05 -29.80 3.77
C PHE A 9 34.92 -28.30 4.04
N LEU A 10 35.31 -27.43 3.10
CA LEU A 10 35.21 -25.97 3.26
C LEU A 10 33.87 -25.38 2.78
N LEU A 11 33.17 -26.08 1.89
CA LEU A 11 31.87 -25.65 1.35
C LEU A 11 30.73 -25.56 2.39
N PRO A 12 30.55 -26.48 3.35
CA PRO A 12 29.45 -26.37 4.31
C PRO A 12 29.71 -25.31 5.39
N LEU A 13 30.96 -24.96 5.67
CA LEU A 13 31.31 -23.93 6.66
C LEU A 13 31.05 -22.50 6.15
N PHE A 14 31.24 -22.26 4.85
CA PHE A 14 30.88 -20.98 4.24
C PHE A 14 29.36 -20.81 4.08
N PHE A 15 28.62 -21.90 3.80
CA PHE A 15 27.16 -21.81 3.64
C PHE A 15 26.43 -21.64 4.97
N GLY A 16 26.95 -22.24 6.06
CA GLY A 16 26.37 -22.09 7.40
C GLY A 16 26.48 -20.67 7.99
N LEU A 17 27.53 -19.92 7.64
CA LEU A 17 27.73 -18.55 8.14
C LEU A 17 26.83 -17.51 7.44
N ALA A 18 26.34 -17.80 6.22
CA ALA A 18 25.52 -16.88 5.45
C ALA A 18 24.07 -16.75 5.97
N LEU A 19 23.58 -17.72 6.74
CA LEU A 19 22.19 -17.73 7.23
C LEU A 19 22.02 -17.16 8.65
N ALA A 20 23.11 -16.95 9.40
CA ALA A 20 23.05 -16.57 10.82
C ALA A 20 22.95 -15.06 11.08
N LYS A 21 22.75 -14.22 10.06
CA LYS A 21 22.69 -12.75 10.23
C LYS A 21 21.52 -12.07 9.52
N ARG A 22 20.28 -12.50 9.80
CA ARG A 22 19.16 -11.54 9.78
C ARG A 22 19.08 -10.89 11.16
N LYS A 23 19.93 -9.88 11.36
CA LYS A 23 19.75 -8.88 12.41
C LYS A 23 18.42 -8.19 12.09
N ASP A 24 17.48 -8.18 13.04
CA ASP A 24 16.20 -7.49 12.92
C ASP A 24 16.44 -6.07 12.38
N GLU A 25 16.20 -5.88 11.09
CA GLU A 25 16.13 -4.55 10.50
C GLU A 25 14.77 -3.99 10.94
N PRO A 26 14.72 -2.84 11.61
CA PRO A 26 13.45 -2.22 11.93
C PRO A 26 12.67 -2.02 10.62
N SER A 27 11.45 -2.56 10.58
CA SER A 27 10.55 -2.41 9.42
C SER A 27 10.52 -0.94 9.02
N PRO A 28 10.72 -0.61 7.72
CA PRO A 28 10.73 0.77 7.29
C PRO A 28 9.42 1.44 7.71
N THR A 29 9.53 2.53 8.47
CA THR A 29 8.39 3.38 8.83
C THR A 29 7.89 4.05 7.56
N TYR A 30 6.87 3.47 6.93
CA TYR A 30 6.19 4.10 5.81
C TYR A 30 5.33 5.25 6.33
N THR A 31 5.80 6.48 6.16
CA THR A 31 4.92 7.66 6.25
C THR A 31 4.06 7.63 5.00
N SER A 32 2.83 7.11 5.11
CA SER A 32 1.87 7.18 4.02
C SER A 32 1.62 8.65 3.68
N SER A 33 1.82 9.01 2.41
CA SER A 33 1.44 10.32 1.88
C SER A 33 -0.09 10.45 1.75
N LEU A 34 -0.84 9.37 1.99
CA LEU A 34 -2.29 9.41 1.97
C LEU A 34 -2.76 10.16 3.22
N PRO A 35 -3.48 11.29 3.07
CA PRO A 35 -4.06 11.97 4.21
C PRO A 35 -5.12 11.05 4.82
N LEU A 36 -4.78 10.44 5.95
CA LEU A 36 -5.73 9.74 6.80
C LEU A 36 -6.55 10.79 7.53
N SER A 37 -7.87 10.78 7.33
CA SER A 37 -8.76 11.59 8.15
C SER A 37 -8.62 11.18 9.63
N PRO A 38 -8.53 12.12 10.58
CA PRO A 38 -8.42 11.81 12.01
C PRO A 38 -9.58 10.96 12.55
N SER A 39 -10.72 10.96 11.84
CA SER A 39 -11.94 10.26 12.24
C SER A 39 -12.22 8.99 11.44
N SER A 40 -11.42 8.65 10.42
CA SER A 40 -11.59 7.42 9.64
C SER A 40 -10.40 7.09 8.74
N PHE A 41 -10.17 5.82 8.46
CA PHE A 41 -9.21 5.33 7.44
C PHE A 41 -9.62 5.65 5.98
N ALA A 42 -10.32 6.75 5.76
CA ALA A 42 -10.81 7.16 4.45
C ALA A 42 -9.96 8.30 3.88
N PHE A 43 -9.74 8.26 2.57
CA PHE A 43 -9.22 9.38 1.79
C PHE A 43 -10.40 10.26 1.36
N SER A 44 -10.32 11.58 1.52
CA SER A 44 -11.42 12.47 1.16
C SER A 44 -11.07 13.39 0.00
N ARG A 45 -12.01 13.57 -0.93
CA ARG A 45 -11.98 14.59 -2.01
C ARG A 45 -13.18 15.53 -1.83
N GLY A 46 -12.94 16.84 -1.85
CA GLY A 46 -13.98 17.85 -1.67
C GLY A 46 -13.80 18.69 -0.40
N GLN A 47 -14.72 19.63 -0.18
CA GLN A 47 -14.67 20.50 1.00
C GLN A 47 -15.23 19.79 2.23
N MET A 48 -14.69 20.08 3.42
CA MET A 48 -15.17 19.45 4.66
C MET A 48 -16.62 19.83 5.01
N GLY A 49 -17.08 21.00 4.58
CA GLY A 49 -18.41 21.54 4.84
C GLY A 49 -19.42 21.37 3.71
N SER A 50 -19.15 20.50 2.73
CA SER A 50 -20.10 20.22 1.65
C SER A 50 -21.44 19.70 2.18
N ASP A 51 -22.54 20.18 1.61
CA ASP A 51 -23.91 19.80 2.00
C ASP A 51 -24.19 18.30 1.82
N VAL A 52 -23.51 17.68 0.85
CA VAL A 52 -23.63 16.24 0.56
C VAL A 52 -22.30 15.54 0.78
N THR A 53 -22.34 14.43 1.52
CA THR A 53 -21.21 13.52 1.68
C THR A 53 -21.56 12.15 1.08
N VAL A 54 -20.65 11.60 0.28
CA VAL A 54 -20.76 10.27 -0.34
C VAL A 54 -19.64 9.39 0.19
N ASP A 55 -20.00 8.31 0.89
CA ASP A 55 -19.06 7.28 1.30
C ASP A 55 -18.97 6.20 0.20
N LEU A 56 -17.80 6.14 -0.46
CA LEU A 56 -17.52 5.22 -1.56
C LEU A 56 -16.67 4.06 -1.04
N TRP A 57 -17.25 2.87 -0.95
CA TRP A 57 -16.56 1.65 -0.55
C TRP A 57 -15.99 0.96 -1.78
N ILE A 58 -14.66 0.86 -1.86
CA ILE A 58 -13.95 0.37 -3.03
C ILE A 58 -12.97 -0.73 -2.67
N ASP A 59 -12.84 -1.70 -3.56
CA ASP A 59 -11.79 -2.71 -3.52
C ASP A 59 -10.93 -2.54 -4.77
N LEU A 60 -9.60 -2.46 -4.59
CA LEU A 60 -8.65 -2.28 -5.68
C LEU A 60 -8.62 -3.48 -6.65
N ALA A 61 -9.16 -4.63 -6.25
CA ALA A 61 -9.32 -5.81 -7.09
C ALA A 61 -10.69 -5.88 -7.80
N CYS A 62 -11.63 -4.99 -7.49
CA CYS A 62 -12.99 -5.03 -8.05
C CYS A 62 -13.06 -4.32 -9.41
N SER A 63 -13.40 -5.08 -10.47
CA SER A 63 -13.58 -4.53 -11.81
C SER A 63 -14.72 -3.53 -11.90
N ASP A 64 -15.81 -3.75 -11.17
CA ASP A 64 -16.98 -2.86 -11.22
C ASP A 64 -16.70 -1.53 -10.52
N CYS A 65 -15.88 -1.55 -9.46
CA CYS A 65 -15.40 -0.32 -8.83
C CYS A 65 -14.57 0.52 -9.81
N MET A 66 -13.72 -0.11 -10.63
CA MET A 66 -12.99 0.61 -11.68
C MET A 66 -13.93 1.17 -12.75
N ASN A 67 -14.89 0.35 -13.22
CA ASN A 67 -15.84 0.75 -14.26
C ASN A 67 -16.78 1.87 -13.82
N GLY A 68 -17.05 1.98 -12.51
CA GLY A 68 -17.85 3.06 -11.93
C GLY A 68 -17.09 4.39 -11.77
N TRP A 69 -15.75 4.38 -11.84
CA TRP A 69 -14.93 5.57 -11.59
C TRP A 69 -15.24 6.78 -12.50
N PRO A 70 -15.52 6.60 -13.81
CA PRO A 70 -15.93 7.71 -14.68
C PRO A 70 -17.19 8.43 -14.19
N VAL A 71 -18.22 7.69 -13.75
CA VAL A 71 -19.47 8.28 -13.23
C VAL A 71 -19.21 9.09 -11.97
N ILE A 72 -18.35 8.60 -11.07
CA ILE A 72 -17.95 9.34 -9.87
C ILE A 72 -17.23 10.64 -10.25
N ASN A 73 -16.42 10.61 -11.31
CA ASN A 73 -15.76 11.80 -11.81
C ASN A 73 -16.74 12.79 -12.44
N ASP A 74 -17.74 12.33 -13.19
CA ASP A 74 -18.79 13.18 -13.76
C ASP A 74 -19.58 13.90 -12.64
N VAL A 75 -19.88 13.21 -11.53
CA VAL A 75 -20.52 13.85 -10.36
C VAL A 75 -19.61 14.91 -9.75
N TRP A 76 -18.31 14.64 -9.62
CA TRP A 76 -17.37 15.65 -9.14
C TRP A 76 -17.29 16.87 -10.07
N GLU A 77 -17.23 16.66 -11.38
CA GLU A 77 -17.16 17.76 -12.36
C GLU A 77 -18.44 18.60 -12.35
N ALA A 78 -19.61 17.97 -12.17
CA ALA A 78 -20.89 18.66 -12.14
C ALA A 78 -21.12 19.45 -10.84
N TYR A 79 -20.68 18.93 -9.68
CA TYR A 79 -21.05 19.47 -8.37
C TYR A 79 -19.88 20.04 -7.57
N GLY A 80 -18.65 19.68 -7.88
CA GLY A 80 -17.42 20.22 -7.30
C GLY A 80 -17.45 20.25 -5.78
N ASP A 81 -17.32 21.45 -5.23
CA ASP A 81 -17.27 21.72 -3.79
C ASP A 81 -18.59 21.47 -3.04
N LYS A 82 -19.70 21.26 -3.74
CA LYS A 82 -20.99 20.91 -3.12
C LYS A 82 -21.06 19.46 -2.66
N VAL A 83 -20.12 18.62 -3.09
CA VAL A 83 -20.05 17.21 -2.68
C VAL A 83 -18.69 16.88 -2.08
N LYS A 84 -18.69 16.04 -1.03
CA LYS A 84 -17.50 15.45 -0.46
C LYS A 84 -17.54 13.94 -0.64
N PHE A 85 -16.51 13.37 -1.26
CA PHE A 85 -16.32 11.94 -1.35
C PHE A 85 -15.39 11.45 -0.25
N ASN A 86 -15.75 10.36 0.42
CA ASN A 86 -14.85 9.60 1.28
C ASN A 86 -14.63 8.23 0.64
N TYR A 87 -13.43 7.94 0.18
CA TYR A 87 -13.05 6.64 -0.36
C TYR A 87 -12.61 5.73 0.77
N ARG A 88 -13.24 4.56 0.88
CA ARG A 88 -13.09 3.58 1.95
C ARG A 88 -12.68 2.23 1.39
#